data_AF-A0A3B8X046-F1
#
_entry.id   AF-A0A3B8X046-F1
#
_cell.length_a   1.000
_cell.length_b   1.000
_cell.length_c   1.000
_cell.angle_alpha   90.00
_cell.angle_beta   90.00
_cell.angle_gamma   90.00
#
_symmetry.space_group_name_H-M   'P 1'
#
loop_
_entity.id
_entity.type
_entity.pdbx_description
1 polymer ?
#
loop_
_entity_poly.entity_id
_entity_poly.type
_entity_poly.pdbx_seq_one_letter_code
_entity_poly.pdbx_strand_id
1 'polypeptide(L)'
;TQENPSSGDLTVDLHIERIPGSEGIPEWAALDFQLNYFRQVLRKNLKHRGRRIVFIHGVGDGTLASAIRKELDEVFALSCTYTPGPMGVTNVTIR
;
A
#
# COMPACT_ATOMS: atom_id res chain seq x y z
N THR A 1 2.27 -15.14 -14.48
CA THR A 1 0.93 -14.75 -14.99
C THR A 1 0.54 -13.47 -14.30
N GLN A 2 0.35 -12.37 -15.04
CA GLN A 2 -0.06 -11.08 -14.46
C GLN A 2 -1.52 -11.19 -14.04
N GLU A 3 -1.81 -11.16 -12.74
CA GLU A 3 -3.16 -10.82 -12.29
C GLU A 3 -3.30 -9.31 -12.40
N ASN A 4 -3.89 -8.84 -13.50
CA ASN A 4 -4.40 -7.48 -13.56
C ASN A 4 -5.42 -7.32 -12.42
N PRO A 5 -5.45 -6.16 -11.73
CA PRO A 5 -6.49 -5.89 -10.76
C PRO A 5 -7.86 -6.17 -11.40
N SER A 6 -8.65 -7.01 -10.74
CA SER A 6 -10.01 -7.28 -11.20
C SER A 6 -10.81 -5.99 -11.11
N SER A 7 -11.87 -5.85 -11.91
CA SER A 7 -12.72 -4.64 -11.95
C SER A 7 -13.36 -4.23 -10.61
N GLY A 8 -13.21 -5.04 -9.54
CA GLY A 8 -13.63 -4.73 -8.17
C GLY A 8 -12.51 -4.41 -7.17
N ASP A 9 -11.23 -4.48 -7.58
CA ASP A 9 -10.09 -4.23 -6.70
C ASP A 9 -9.91 -2.73 -6.45
N LEU A 10 -9.54 -2.35 -5.22
CA LEU A 10 -9.18 -0.96 -4.92
C LEU A 10 -7.71 -0.74 -5.27
N THR A 11 -7.41 0.08 -6.27
CA THR A 11 -6.04 0.48 -6.58
C THR A 11 -5.70 1.80 -5.88
N VAL A 12 -4.56 1.85 -5.19
CA VAL A 12 -4.05 3.04 -4.49
C VAL A 12 -2.61 3.30 -4.90
N ASP A 13 -2.37 4.47 -5.47
CA ASP A 13 -1.03 4.97 -5.80
C ASP A 13 -0.42 5.66 -4.58
N LEU A 14 0.78 5.21 -4.18
CA LEU A 14 1.54 5.69 -3.05
C LEU A 14 2.74 6.54 -3.47
N HIS A 15 2.95 6.85 -4.76
CA HIS A 15 3.92 7.87 -5.14
C HIS A 15 3.54 9.20 -4.49
N ILE A 16 4.50 9.91 -3.90
CA ILE A 16 4.22 11.07 -3.04
C ILE A 16 3.37 12.12 -3.77
N GLU A 17 3.61 12.36 -5.06
CA GLU A 17 2.88 13.32 -5.90
C GLU A 17 1.43 12.90 -6.20
N ARG A 18 1.07 11.64 -5.93
CA ARG A 18 -0.26 11.07 -6.14
C ARG A 18 -1.10 11.04 -4.87
N ILE A 19 -0.48 11.22 -3.71
CA ILE A 19 -1.17 11.21 -2.43
C ILE A 19 -1.78 12.60 -2.17
N PRO A 20 -3.10 12.70 -1.90
CA PRO A 20 -3.73 13.97 -1.56
C PRO A 20 -3.10 14.63 -0.32
N GLY A 21 -2.80 15.94 -0.40
CA GLY A 21 -2.21 16.70 0.69
C GLY A 21 -0.68 16.57 0.80
N SER A 22 -0.02 16.04 -0.22
CA SER A 22 1.45 15.92 -0.27
C SER A 22 2.16 17.22 -0.67
N GLU A 23 1.42 18.28 -0.98
CA GLU A 23 1.98 19.56 -1.38
C GLU A 23 2.91 20.12 -0.29
N GLY A 24 4.17 20.36 -0.65
CA GLY A 24 5.16 20.90 0.27
C GLY A 24 5.74 19.91 1.28
N ILE A 25 5.41 18.62 1.19
CA ILE A 25 6.09 17.58 1.96
C ILE A 25 7.56 17.49 1.50
N PRO A 26 8.53 17.70 2.40
CA PRO A 26 9.94 17.59 2.04
C PRO A 26 10.35 16.13 1.86
N GLU A 27 11.38 15.89 1.06
CA GLU A 27 11.87 14.55 0.71
C GLU A 27 12.14 13.66 1.94
N TRP A 28 12.74 14.24 2.99
CA TRP A 28 13.04 13.50 4.23
C TRP A 28 11.78 13.01 4.98
N ALA A 29 10.62 13.61 4.72
CA ALA A 29 9.34 13.23 5.32
C ALA A 29 8.47 12.36 4.38
N ALA A 30 8.87 12.20 3.12
CA ALA A 30 8.06 11.53 2.11
C ALA A 30 7.71 10.08 2.50
N LEU A 31 8.69 9.32 2.98
CA LEU A 31 8.48 7.92 3.39
C LEU A 31 7.41 7.80 4.47
N ASP A 32 7.47 8.63 5.51
CA ASP A 32 6.50 8.57 6.60
C ASP A 32 5.11 9.00 6.13
N PHE A 33 5.03 10.03 5.28
CA PHE A 33 3.76 10.47 4.70
C PHE A 33 3.11 9.37 3.85
N GLN A 34 3.88 8.70 2.99
CA GLN A 34 3.43 7.57 2.17
C GLN A 34 2.94 6.40 3.03
N LEU A 35 3.70 6.03 4.06
CA LEU A 35 3.31 4.96 4.99
C LEU A 35 2.08 5.31 5.80
N ASN A 36 1.95 6.56 6.25
CA ASN A 36 0.76 7.01 6.96
C ASN A 36 -0.48 6.93 6.07
N TYR A 37 -0.38 7.34 4.80
CA TYR A 37 -1.49 7.21 3.87
C TYR A 37 -1.86 5.74 3.61
N PHE A 38 -0.87 4.87 3.42
CA PHE A 38 -1.08 3.42 3.34
C PHE A 38 -1.88 2.89 4.54
N ARG A 39 -1.45 3.20 5.77
CA ARG A 39 -2.13 2.81 7.02
C ARG A 39 -3.58 3.31 7.05
N GLN A 40 -3.80 4.56 6.68
CA GLN A 40 -5.13 5.17 6.67
C GLN A 40 -6.07 4.44 5.70
N VAL A 41 -5.60 4.18 4.47
CA VAL A 41 -6.37 3.44 3.46
C VAL A 41 -6.71 2.04 3.97
N LEU A 42 -5.72 1.32 4.50
CA LEU A 42 -5.92 -0.05 4.95
C LEU A 42 -6.93 -0.09 6.11
N ARG A 43 -6.75 0.75 7.14
CA ARG A 43 -7.65 0.86 8.29
C ARG A 43 -9.09 1.20 7.90
N LYS A 44 -9.29 2.13 6.97
CA LYS A 44 -10.62 2.48 6.45
C LYS A 44 -11.32 1.29 5.79
N ASN A 45 -10.55 0.34 5.26
CA ASN A 45 -11.07 -0.80 4.53
C ASN A 45 -11.15 -2.10 5.34
N LEU A 46 -10.57 -2.21 6.54
CA LEU A 46 -10.53 -3.45 7.35
C LEU A 46 -11.89 -4.12 7.59
N LYS A 47 -12.98 -3.36 7.53
CA LYS A 47 -14.36 -3.88 7.63
C LYS A 47 -14.83 -4.67 6.40
N HIS A 48 -14.15 -4.56 5.26
CA HIS A 48 -14.52 -5.18 3.99
C HIS A 48 -13.75 -6.50 3.79
N ARG A 49 -14.19 -7.55 4.49
CA ARG A 49 -13.64 -8.92 4.41
C ARG A 49 -13.60 -9.39 2.94
N GLY A 50 -12.49 -10.02 2.54
CA GLY A 50 -12.25 -10.51 1.18
C GLY A 50 -11.85 -9.44 0.15
N ARG A 51 -11.89 -8.14 0.50
CA ARG A 51 -11.49 -7.07 -0.42
C ARG A 51 -9.99 -7.12 -0.70
N ARG A 52 -9.62 -7.06 -1.98
CA ARG A 52 -8.25 -6.84 -2.44
C ARG A 52 -8.00 -5.35 -2.66
N ILE A 53 -6.84 -4.89 -2.19
CA ILE A 53 -6.30 -3.54 -2.37
C ILE A 53 -4.94 -3.68 -3.02
N VAL A 54 -4.72 -2.99 -4.14
CA VAL A 54 -3.47 -2.99 -4.89
C VAL A 54 -2.75 -1.68 -4.62
N PHE A 55 -1.67 -1.73 -3.84
CA PHE A 55 -0.83 -0.57 -3.56
C PHE A 55 0.31 -0.48 -4.59
N ILE A 56 0.38 0.65 -5.29
CA ILE A 56 1.45 0.97 -6.24
C ILE A 56 2.41 1.93 -5.53
N HIS A 57 3.59 1.46 -5.15
CA HIS A 57 4.57 2.26 -4.41
C HIS A 57 5.82 2.58 -5.23
N GLY A 58 5.93 2.05 -6.45
CA GLY A 58 7.10 2.21 -7.30
C GLY A 58 8.24 1.27 -6.91
N VAL A 59 9.23 1.15 -7.80
CA VAL A 59 10.38 0.24 -7.58
C VAL A 59 11.32 0.83 -6.54
N GLY A 60 11.75 2.08 -6.75
CA GLY A 60 12.69 2.78 -5.87
C GLY A 60 13.93 1.94 -5.55
N ASP A 61 14.47 2.14 -4.35
CA ASP A 61 15.48 1.29 -3.70
C ASP A 61 14.85 0.14 -2.87
N GLY A 62 13.51 0.04 -2.87
CA GLY A 62 12.77 -0.91 -2.07
C GLY A 62 12.47 -0.48 -0.62
N THR A 63 12.79 0.76 -0.22
CA THR A 63 12.56 1.27 1.14
C THR A 63 11.07 1.28 1.50
N LEU A 64 10.22 1.89 0.67
CA LEU A 64 8.77 1.93 0.92
C LEU A 64 8.14 0.54 0.86
N ALA A 65 8.60 -0.31 -0.06
CA ALA A 65 8.14 -1.70 -0.16
C ALA A 65 8.43 -2.49 1.12
N SER A 66 9.65 -2.35 1.66
CA SER A 66 10.08 -3.05 2.87
C SER A 66 9.31 -2.56 4.11
N ALA A 67 9.08 -1.25 4.20
CA ALA A 67 8.30 -0.67 5.29
C ALA A 67 6.82 -1.09 5.26
N ILE A 68 6.20 -1.17 4.08
CA ILE A 68 4.84 -1.70 3.90
C ILE A 68 4.74 -3.15 4.36
N ARG A 69 5.71 -4.00 3.97
CA ARG A 69 5.72 -5.41 4.37
C ARG A 69 5.87 -5.57 5.88
N LYS A 70 6.79 -4.81 6.49
CA LYS A 70 6.96 -4.78 7.94
C LYS A 70 5.67 -4.40 8.67
N GLU A 71 4.97 -3.37 8.21
CA GLU A 71 3.66 -2.98 8.75
C GLU A 71 2.62 -4.12 8.64
N LEU A 72 2.58 -4.80 7.50
CA LEU A 72 1.67 -5.91 7.27
C LEU A 72 1.99 -7.11 8.18
N ASP A 73 3.27 -7.39 8.40
CA ASP A 73 3.75 -8.51 9.23
C ASP A 73 3.68 -8.23 10.73
N GLU A 74 3.82 -6.97 11.18
CA GLU A 74 3.84 -6.63 12.61
C GLU A 74 2.48 -6.10 13.11
N VAL A 75 1.80 -5.27 12.32
CA VAL A 75 0.59 -4.54 12.76
C VAL A 75 -0.68 -5.17 12.20
N PHE A 76 -0.67 -5.62 10.95
CA PHE A 76 -1.88 -6.11 10.25
C PHE A 76 -1.90 -7.62 10.03
N ALA A 77 -0.96 -8.37 10.61
CA ALA A 77 -0.75 -9.79 10.29
C ALA A 77 -1.96 -10.68 10.55
N LEU A 78 -2.84 -10.32 11.48
CA LEU A 78 -4.09 -11.06 11.75
C LEU A 78 -5.24 -10.63 10.84
N SER A 79 -5.22 -9.40 10.32
CA SER A 79 -6.33 -8.83 9.54
C SER A 79 -6.11 -8.89 8.03
N CYS A 80 -4.86 -9.03 7.57
CA CYS A 80 -4.52 -8.97 6.16
C CYS A 80 -3.51 -10.06 5.75
N THR A 81 -3.62 -10.53 4.51
CA THR A 81 -2.56 -11.23 3.78
C THR A 81 -2.02 -10.32 2.68
N TYR A 82 -0.81 -10.59 2.19
CA TYR A 82 -0.29 -9.86 1.04
C TYR A 82 0.55 -10.73 0.11
N THR A 83 0.67 -10.29 -1.14
CA THR A 83 1.59 -10.84 -2.13
C THR A 83 2.33 -9.71 -2.84
N PRO A 84 3.66 -9.76 -2.94
CA PRO A 84 4.41 -8.85 -3.80
C PRO A 84 3.97 -9.02 -5.26
N GLY A 85 3.65 -7.90 -5.90
CA GLY A 85 3.35 -7.83 -7.33
C GLY A 85 4.57 -7.40 -8.16
N PRO A 86 4.46 -7.43 -9.49
CA PRO A 86 5.50 -6.92 -10.37
C PRO A 86 5.70 -5.40 -10.18
N MET A 87 6.94 -4.94 -10.36
CA MET A 87 7.28 -3.52 -10.54
C MET A 87 6.72 -2.56 -9.47
N GLY A 88 7.07 -2.79 -8.20
CA GLY A 88 6.73 -1.83 -7.15
C GLY A 88 5.26 -1.89 -6.70
N VAL A 89 4.66 -3.07 -6.76
CA VAL A 89 3.27 -3.31 -6.37
C VAL A 89 3.23 -4.26 -5.17
N THR A 90 2.31 -4.00 -4.25
CA THR A 90 1.94 -4.91 -3.16
C THR A 90 0.43 -5.12 -3.16
N ASN A 91 0.00 -6.36 -3.34
CA ASN A 91 -1.42 -6.73 -3.24
C ASN A 91 -1.72 -7.10 -1.79
N VAL A 92 -2.74 -6.48 -1.20
CA VAL A 92 -3.19 -6.77 0.16
C VAL A 92 -4.63 -7.26 0.11
N THR A 93 -4.89 -8.41 0.72
CA THR A 93 -6.24 -8.96 0.86
C THR A 93 -6.64 -8.90 2.33
N ILE A 94 -7.81 -8.33 2.59
CA ILE A 94 -8.38 -8.26 3.92
C ILE A 94 -8.99 -9.63 4.25
N ARG A 95 -8.51 -10.29 5.31
CA ARG A 95 -9.10 -11.55 5.81
C ARG A 95 -10.49 -11.28 6.34
#